data_AF-A0A8J2HVP0-F1
#
_entry.id   AF-A0A8J2HVP0-F1
#
_cell.length_a   1.000
_cell.length_b   1.000
_cell.length_c   1.000
_cell.angle_alpha   90.00
_cell.angle_beta   90.00
_cell.angle_gamma   90.00
#
_symmetry.space_group_name_H-M   'P 1'
#
loop_
_entity.id
_entity.type
_entity.pdbx_description
1 polymer ?
#
loop_
_entity_poly.entity_id
_entity_poly.type
_entity_poly.pdbx_seq_one_letter_code
_entity_poly.pdbx_strand_id
1 'polypeptide(L)'
;MARQRAHTAAPESRQMLALSRILEKTKNGNLHVQRFRETIVADQKQLNGLLAKRKLEAKREEQRRRGELAFTILEALQTPNRPVKSEAATFVGTHIAGNAVFTSANIILSASEALVNEYQRLDGMIAKLREEQPAALVNTWKQDVEDTDQQLKKGARVALRNVKKVLGADVEDCVMAEADEDRDMNMEGGEEVELNFELQKSLRYVTTILLILNDSILTILQMGALKYVEELQKKKQSDMMRFLMRVRCWELRQLKVIHRASRPSRPDKARRLGYKAKQGYVIYRIRVRRGGRKRQAPKGATYGKPTNQGINQLKYQRSLKSTAEERIGRRCANLRVLNSYWINQDSTYKYYEVICVDPQHKAIRRDPRINWIVKPVHKHREARGLTATGKKSRGLGRGHKFNNTTAGRRKTWKRHNTLSLWRYR
;
A
#
# COMPACT_ATOMS: atom_id res chain seq x y z
N MET A 1 -68.43 -5.90 -65.49
CA MET A 1 -68.85 -6.34 -64.15
C MET A 1 -67.73 -7.19 -63.53
N ALA A 2 -67.52 -7.06 -62.21
CA ALA A 2 -66.55 -7.76 -61.33
C ALA A 2 -65.05 -7.43 -61.58
N ARG A 3 -64.37 -6.65 -60.73
CA ARG A 3 -63.68 -7.00 -59.46
C ARG A 3 -62.69 -8.17 -59.58
N GLN A 4 -61.40 -7.89 -59.39
CA GLN A 4 -60.66 -8.34 -58.19
C GLN A 4 -59.32 -7.61 -57.99
N ARG A 5 -58.95 -7.48 -56.72
CA ARG A 5 -57.78 -6.81 -56.16
C ARG A 5 -56.57 -7.76 -56.14
N ALA A 6 -55.36 -7.21 -56.10
CA ALA A 6 -54.24 -7.80 -55.35
C ALA A 6 -53.41 -6.68 -54.70
N HIS A 7 -52.97 -6.94 -53.47
CA HIS A 7 -52.53 -5.97 -52.46
C HIS A 7 -51.01 -5.67 -52.45
N THR A 8 -50.75 -4.50 -51.86
CA THR A 8 -49.54 -3.81 -51.37
C THR A 8 -48.55 -4.57 -50.47
N ALA A 9 -47.27 -4.16 -50.49
CA ALA A 9 -46.38 -4.12 -49.31
C ALA A 9 -45.22 -3.11 -49.48
N ALA A 10 -45.10 -2.10 -48.59
CA ALA A 10 -43.84 -1.57 -47.99
C ALA A 10 -43.99 -0.13 -47.40
N PRO A 11 -43.84 0.05 -46.06
CA PRO A 11 -43.57 1.36 -45.43
C PRO A 11 -42.18 1.48 -44.76
N GLU A 12 -41.35 0.42 -44.73
CA GLU A 12 -40.11 0.38 -43.92
C GLU A 12 -38.92 1.15 -44.53
N SER A 13 -38.87 1.34 -45.85
CA SER A 13 -37.74 1.98 -46.53
C SER A 13 -37.61 3.49 -46.25
N ARG A 14 -38.71 4.15 -45.88
CA ARG A 14 -38.71 5.59 -45.55
C ARG A 14 -38.18 5.92 -44.17
N GLN A 15 -38.31 5.02 -43.19
CA GLN A 15 -37.81 5.26 -41.82
C GLN A 15 -36.29 5.10 -41.72
N MET A 16 -35.70 4.19 -42.50
CA MET A 16 -34.24 4.00 -42.54
C MET A 16 -33.48 5.18 -43.14
N LEU A 17 -34.08 5.90 -44.11
CA LEU A 17 -33.47 7.09 -44.72
C LEU A 17 -33.56 8.36 -43.84
N ALA A 18 -34.46 8.39 -42.86
CA ALA A 18 -34.57 9.51 -41.92
C ALA A 18 -33.49 9.45 -40.81
N LEU A 19 -33.07 8.24 -40.41
CA LEU A 19 -32.03 8.03 -39.40
C LEU A 19 -30.62 8.39 -39.88
N SER A 20 -30.33 8.28 -41.18
CA SER A 20 -29.01 8.63 -41.73
C SER A 20 -28.71 10.13 -41.68
N ARG A 21 -29.74 10.99 -41.82
CA ARG A 21 -29.62 12.45 -41.72
C ARG A 21 -29.36 12.95 -40.30
N ILE A 22 -29.79 12.22 -39.27
CA ILE A 22 -29.56 12.58 -37.86
C ILE A 22 -28.13 12.21 -37.42
N LEU A 23 -27.49 11.28 -38.11
CA LEU A 23 -26.14 10.77 -37.80
C LEU A 23 -24.98 11.55 -38.44
N GLU A 24 -25.25 12.58 -39.25
CA GLU A 24 -24.22 13.52 -39.71
C GLU A 24 -23.78 14.43 -38.55
N LYS A 25 -22.83 13.92 -37.75
CA LYS A 25 -22.17 14.69 -36.68
C LYS A 25 -21.62 16.01 -37.24
N THR A 26 -22.12 17.12 -36.69
CA THR A 26 -21.62 18.47 -36.92
C THR A 26 -20.10 18.51 -36.73
N LYS A 27 -19.34 18.85 -37.79
CA LYS A 27 -17.86 18.92 -37.79
C LYS A 27 -17.26 19.85 -36.72
N ASN A 28 -18.05 20.72 -36.10
CA ASN A 28 -17.60 21.76 -35.17
C ASN A 28 -17.43 21.29 -33.70
N GLY A 29 -17.98 20.14 -33.30
CA GLY A 29 -17.93 19.67 -31.90
C GLY A 29 -16.53 19.27 -31.42
N ASN A 30 -15.65 18.83 -32.32
CA ASN A 30 -14.30 18.40 -31.97
C ASN A 30 -13.37 19.57 -31.59
N LEU A 31 -13.58 20.76 -32.17
CA LEU A 31 -12.71 21.92 -31.92
C LEU A 31 -12.93 22.47 -30.50
N HIS A 32 -14.17 22.49 -30.01
CA HIS A 32 -14.49 22.96 -28.66
C HIS A 32 -13.96 21.99 -27.59
N VAL A 33 -14.05 20.68 -27.84
CA VAL A 33 -13.49 19.65 -26.96
C VAL A 33 -11.97 19.71 -26.93
N GLN A 34 -11.31 20.00 -28.06
CA GLN A 34 -9.86 20.20 -28.10
C GLN A 34 -9.43 21.44 -27.31
N ARG A 35 -10.11 22.59 -27.51
CA ARG A 35 -9.84 23.81 -26.74
C ARG A 35 -10.04 23.62 -25.24
N PHE A 36 -11.08 22.90 -24.82
CA PHE A 36 -11.31 22.60 -23.40
C PHE A 36 -10.24 21.65 -22.81
N ARG A 37 -9.71 20.72 -23.61
CA ARG A 37 -8.58 19.88 -23.16
C ARG A 37 -7.30 20.72 -23.00
N GLU A 38 -7.07 21.67 -23.90
CA GLU A 38 -5.93 22.59 -23.83
C GLU A 38 -6.01 23.50 -22.59
N THR A 39 -7.19 24.01 -22.23
CA THR A 39 -7.37 24.80 -21.00
C THR A 39 -7.13 23.96 -19.75
N ILE A 40 -7.65 22.73 -19.67
CA ILE A 40 -7.37 21.83 -18.53
C ILE A 40 -5.87 21.56 -18.37
N VAL A 41 -5.16 21.34 -19.48
CA VAL A 41 -3.72 21.11 -19.45
C VAL A 41 -2.97 22.37 -18.99
N ALA A 42 -3.41 23.55 -19.42
CA ALA A 42 -2.85 24.82 -18.97
C ALA A 42 -3.06 25.04 -17.46
N ASP A 43 -4.27 24.80 -16.95
CA ASP A 43 -4.62 24.95 -15.53
C ASP A 43 -3.86 23.97 -14.66
N GLN A 44 -3.72 22.71 -15.10
CA GLN A 44 -2.89 21.71 -14.41
C GLN A 44 -1.42 22.15 -14.35
N LYS A 45 -0.90 22.76 -15.41
CA LYS A 45 0.47 23.28 -15.44
C LYS A 45 0.65 24.46 -14.49
N GLN A 46 -0.32 25.38 -14.45
CA GLN A 46 -0.32 26.52 -13.52
C GLN A 46 -0.38 26.06 -12.06
N LEU A 47 -1.31 25.14 -11.73
CA LEU A 47 -1.46 24.61 -10.38
C LEU A 47 -0.22 23.87 -9.89
N ASN A 48 0.38 23.03 -10.75
CA ASN A 48 1.64 22.36 -10.43
C ASN A 48 2.80 23.36 -10.23
N GLY A 49 2.81 24.47 -10.97
CA GLY A 49 3.75 25.57 -10.79
C GLY A 49 3.58 26.25 -9.43
N LEU A 50 2.35 26.58 -9.04
CA LEU A 50 2.06 27.18 -7.73
C LEU A 50 2.42 26.26 -6.57
N LEU A 51 2.11 24.96 -6.68
CA LEU A 51 2.49 23.95 -5.69
C LEU A 51 4.02 23.82 -5.55
N ALA A 52 4.75 23.89 -6.66
CA ALA A 52 6.21 23.86 -6.65
C ALA A 52 6.79 25.11 -5.96
N LYS A 53 6.23 26.29 -6.22
CA LYS A 53 6.63 27.55 -5.55
C LYS A 53 6.39 27.48 -4.03
N ARG A 54 5.18 27.10 -3.60
CA ARG A 54 4.83 26.93 -2.18
C ARG A 54 5.75 25.94 -1.46
N LYS A 55 6.11 24.82 -2.11
CA LYS A 55 7.06 23.85 -1.55
C LYS A 55 8.47 24.43 -1.40
N LEU A 56 8.91 25.26 -2.34
CA LEU A 56 10.22 25.91 -2.27
C LEU A 56 10.26 26.97 -1.16
N GLU A 57 9.21 27.77 -1.03
CA GLU A 57 9.05 28.76 0.04
C GLU A 57 9.08 28.11 1.42
N ALA A 58 8.27 27.07 1.64
CA ALA A 58 8.26 26.33 2.90
C ALA A 58 9.64 25.75 3.25
N LYS A 59 10.38 25.27 2.24
CA LYS A 59 11.74 24.73 2.44
C LYS A 59 12.76 25.82 2.78
N ARG A 60 12.63 27.02 2.19
CA ARG A 60 13.46 28.19 2.52
C ARG A 60 13.18 28.71 3.93
N GLU A 61 11.91 28.77 4.32
CA GLU A 61 11.51 29.14 5.69
C GLU A 61 12.03 28.15 6.72
N GLU A 62 11.95 26.85 6.44
CA GLU A 62 12.53 25.82 7.32
C GLU A 62 14.04 26.00 7.48
N GLN A 63 14.75 26.30 6.37
CA GLN A 63 16.19 26.58 6.42
C GLN A 63 16.51 27.85 7.20
N ARG A 64 15.71 28.92 7.05
CA ARG A 64 15.85 30.16 7.82
C ARG A 64 15.70 29.89 9.32
N ARG A 65 14.62 29.23 9.73
CA ARG A 65 14.37 28.88 11.15
C ARG A 65 15.49 28.04 11.76
N ARG A 66 16.01 27.07 10.99
CA ARG A 66 17.18 26.26 11.42
C ARG A 66 18.45 27.11 11.55
N GLY A 67 18.65 28.07 10.65
CA GLY A 67 19.76 29.02 10.73
C GLY A 67 19.68 29.94 11.95
N GLU A 68 18.50 30.48 12.24
CA GLU A 68 18.21 31.31 13.43
C GLU A 68 18.44 30.52 14.72
N LEU A 69 17.96 29.27 14.78
CA LEU A 69 18.23 28.37 15.91
C LEU A 69 19.72 28.06 16.06
N ALA A 70 20.42 27.79 14.96
CA ALA A 70 21.86 27.52 15.02
C ALA A 70 22.66 28.76 15.47
N PHE A 71 22.27 29.95 15.00
CA PHE A 71 22.89 31.22 15.37
C PHE A 71 22.69 31.53 16.86
N THR A 72 21.46 31.43 17.36
CA THR A 72 21.14 31.65 18.78
C THR A 72 21.86 30.68 19.71
N ILE A 73 21.98 29.41 19.32
CA ILE A 73 22.77 28.42 20.08
C ILE A 73 24.26 28.79 20.05
N LEU A 74 24.79 29.21 18.91
CA LEU A 74 26.20 29.53 18.76
C LEU A 74 26.57 30.82 19.52
N GLU A 75 25.69 31.82 19.54
CA GLU A 75 25.79 33.03 20.34
C GLU A 75 25.75 32.74 21.85
N ALA A 76 24.84 31.85 22.28
CA ALA A 76 24.75 31.39 23.66
C ALA A 76 25.99 30.60 24.12
N LEU A 77 26.69 29.95 23.19
CA LEU A 77 27.94 29.23 23.47
C LEU A 77 29.19 30.13 23.41
N GLN A 78 29.12 31.26 22.70
CA GLN A 78 30.24 32.21 22.54
C GLN A 78 30.33 33.23 23.67
N THR A 79 29.29 33.43 24.46
CA THR A 79 29.30 34.36 25.60
C THR A 79 29.97 33.71 26.82
N PRO A 80 31.19 34.13 27.24
CA PRO A 80 31.80 33.59 28.44
C PRO A 80 31.01 34.04 29.68
N ASN A 81 30.88 33.12 30.66
CA ASN A 81 30.24 33.33 31.95
C ASN A 81 30.62 34.67 32.60
N ARG A 82 29.83 35.72 32.35
CA ARG A 82 29.84 36.95 33.15
C ARG A 82 28.61 36.93 34.04
N PRO A 83 28.77 37.09 35.37
CA PRO A 83 27.62 37.22 36.26
C PRO A 83 26.91 38.54 35.93
N VAL A 84 25.73 38.45 35.33
CA VAL A 84 24.85 39.60 35.11
C VAL A 84 24.06 39.83 36.40
N LYS A 85 24.20 41.03 36.98
CA LYS A 85 23.34 41.47 38.08
C LYS A 85 21.97 41.84 37.50
N SER A 86 21.03 40.90 37.52
CA SER A 86 19.60 41.24 37.37
C SER A 86 18.74 40.30 38.22
N GLU A 87 17.92 40.90 39.07
CA GLU A 87 16.82 40.32 39.83
C GLU A 87 15.77 39.71 38.86
N ALA A 88 14.98 38.67 39.17
CA ALA A 88 14.95 37.67 40.23
C ALA A 88 14.33 36.40 39.61
N ALA A 89 14.85 35.22 39.94
CA ALA A 89 14.24 33.94 39.55
C ALA A 89 14.16 32.99 40.76
N THR A 90 13.13 32.15 40.70
CA THR A 90 12.36 31.42 41.72
C THR A 90 13.12 30.49 42.68
N PHE A 91 14.45 30.43 42.65
CA PHE A 91 15.28 29.60 43.51
C PHE A 91 16.34 30.44 44.23
N VAL A 92 15.89 31.17 45.25
CA VAL A 92 16.75 32.03 46.08
C VAL A 92 17.81 31.18 46.79
N GLY A 93 19.08 31.52 46.59
CA GLY A 93 20.21 30.98 47.39
C GLY A 93 21.01 29.81 46.80
N THR A 94 20.76 29.37 45.56
CA THR A 94 21.56 28.30 44.94
C THR A 94 22.50 28.83 43.85
N HIS A 95 23.72 28.28 43.76
CA HIS A 95 24.70 28.61 42.70
C HIS A 95 24.20 28.35 41.26
N ILE A 96 23.10 27.60 41.12
CA ILE A 96 22.45 27.30 39.83
C ILE A 96 21.72 28.53 39.30
N ALA A 97 21.09 29.32 40.16
CA ALA A 97 20.35 30.52 39.78
C ALA A 97 21.26 31.67 39.29
N GLY A 98 22.54 31.66 39.68
CA GLY A 98 23.54 32.65 39.23
C GLY A 98 24.23 32.32 37.90
N ASN A 99 23.85 31.23 37.23
CA ASN A 99 24.47 30.80 35.97
C ASN A 99 23.71 31.38 34.75
N ALA A 100 24.42 32.07 33.86
CA ALA A 100 23.85 32.61 32.62
C ALA A 100 23.21 31.53 31.73
N VAL A 101 23.71 30.29 31.78
CA VAL A 101 23.12 29.14 31.07
C VAL A 101 21.74 28.80 31.62
N PHE A 102 21.51 29.01 32.92
CA PHE A 102 20.22 28.77 33.56
C PHE A 102 19.17 29.78 33.11
N THR A 103 19.52 31.06 32.94
CA THR A 103 18.60 32.06 32.37
C THR A 103 18.21 31.73 30.94
N SER A 104 19.16 31.35 30.09
CA SER A 104 18.87 30.94 28.71
C SER A 104 18.01 29.67 28.67
N ALA A 105 18.30 28.70 29.55
CA ALA A 105 17.49 27.48 29.67
C ALA A 105 16.07 27.77 30.18
N ASN A 106 15.91 28.72 31.11
CA ASN A 106 14.59 29.12 31.61
C ASN A 106 13.78 29.89 30.56
N ILE A 107 14.43 30.73 29.74
CA ILE A 107 13.78 31.39 28.58
C ILE A 107 13.34 30.34 27.54
N ILE A 108 14.16 29.33 27.28
CA ILE A 108 13.79 28.25 26.36
C ILE A 108 12.64 27.42 26.95
N LEU A 109 12.68 27.12 28.24
CA LEU A 109 11.62 26.39 28.94
C LEU A 109 10.31 27.17 28.92
N SER A 110 10.33 28.46 29.27
CA SER A 110 9.14 29.32 29.25
C SER A 110 8.59 29.53 27.83
N ALA A 111 9.45 29.69 26.82
CA ALA A 111 9.05 29.75 25.42
C ALA A 111 8.45 28.42 24.95
N SER A 112 9.02 27.29 25.38
CA SER A 112 8.47 25.96 25.05
C SER A 112 7.13 25.70 25.72
N GLU A 113 6.95 26.18 26.95
CA GLU A 113 5.69 26.11 27.69
C GLU A 113 4.61 26.98 27.04
N ALA A 114 4.94 28.21 26.61
CA ALA A 114 4.04 29.07 25.84
C ALA A 114 3.59 28.40 24.53
N LEU A 115 4.51 27.72 23.83
CA LEU A 115 4.22 27.00 22.60
C LEU A 115 3.30 25.80 22.85
N VAL A 116 3.52 25.06 23.94
CA VAL A 116 2.63 23.96 24.37
C VAL A 116 1.23 24.49 24.70
N ASN A 117 1.13 25.65 25.36
CA ASN A 117 -0.14 26.28 25.68
C ASN A 117 -0.88 26.78 24.41
N GLU A 118 -0.15 27.31 23.41
CA GLU A 118 -0.74 27.63 22.10
C GLU A 118 -1.24 26.37 21.36
N TYR A 119 -0.49 25.27 21.41
CA TYR A 119 -0.95 24.00 20.86
C TYR A 119 -2.21 23.50 21.56
N GLN A 120 -2.26 23.57 22.90
CA GLN A 120 -3.47 23.21 23.67
C GLN A 120 -4.65 24.13 23.35
N ARG A 121 -4.41 25.43 23.12
CA ARG A 121 -5.43 26.38 22.68
C ARG A 121 -5.95 26.04 21.28
N LEU A 122 -5.06 25.72 20.33
CA LEU A 122 -5.44 25.28 18.99
C LEU A 122 -6.22 23.96 19.04
N ASP A 123 -5.78 23.01 19.86
CA ASP A 123 -6.47 21.72 20.05
C ASP A 123 -7.86 21.92 20.67
N GLY A 124 -7.99 22.84 21.62
CA GLY A 124 -9.28 23.27 22.18
C GLY A 124 -10.16 23.97 21.16
N MET A 125 -9.60 24.75 20.24
CA MET A 125 -10.34 25.40 19.14
C MET A 125 -10.78 24.37 18.09
N ILE A 126 -9.94 23.39 17.79
CA ILE A 126 -10.26 22.26 16.91
C ILE A 126 -11.35 21.39 17.54
N ALA A 127 -11.28 21.14 18.86
CA ALA A 127 -12.31 20.43 19.60
C ALA A 127 -13.64 21.19 19.59
N LYS A 128 -13.64 22.51 19.83
CA LYS A 128 -14.84 23.37 19.72
C LYS A 128 -15.41 23.39 18.31
N LEU A 129 -14.58 23.55 17.28
CA LEU A 129 -15.03 23.45 15.87
C LEU A 129 -15.60 22.07 15.53
N ARG A 130 -15.12 21.01 16.20
CA ARG A 130 -15.62 19.64 16.04
C ARG A 130 -16.94 19.38 16.77
N GLU A 131 -17.27 20.16 17.80
CA GLU A 131 -18.54 20.08 18.55
C GLU A 131 -19.59 21.08 18.05
N GLU A 132 -19.20 22.23 17.51
CA GLU A 132 -20.12 23.28 17.02
C GLU A 132 -20.65 23.02 15.60
N GLN A 133 -19.90 22.32 14.73
CA GLN A 133 -20.33 22.07 13.34
C GLN A 133 -21.12 20.78 13.04
N PRO A 134 -21.07 19.66 13.81
CA PRO A 134 -21.76 18.45 13.40
C PRO A 134 -23.27 18.58 13.56
N ALA A 135 -23.81 19.26 14.58
CA ALA A 135 -25.26 19.30 14.77
C ALA A 135 -25.96 20.14 13.67
N ALA A 136 -25.45 21.33 13.36
CA ALA A 136 -26.00 22.19 12.33
C ALA A 136 -25.81 21.60 10.93
N LEU A 137 -24.62 21.06 10.62
CA LEU A 137 -24.33 20.44 9.32
C LEU A 137 -25.06 19.11 9.15
N VAL A 138 -25.17 18.29 10.19
CA VAL A 138 -25.93 17.02 10.10
C VAL A 138 -27.42 17.30 9.95
N ASN A 139 -27.95 18.36 10.57
CA ASN A 139 -29.35 18.73 10.39
C ASN A 139 -29.62 19.29 8.98
N THR A 140 -28.74 20.14 8.43
CA THR A 140 -28.88 20.58 7.03
C THR A 140 -28.71 19.43 6.05
N TRP A 141 -27.79 18.50 6.30
CA TRP A 141 -27.63 17.31 5.46
C TRP A 141 -28.80 16.35 5.56
N LYS A 142 -29.40 16.19 6.75
CA LYS A 142 -30.64 15.41 6.90
C LYS A 142 -31.77 16.04 6.10
N GLN A 143 -31.88 17.37 6.14
CA GLN A 143 -32.89 18.11 5.41
C GLN A 143 -32.68 18.01 3.89
N ASP A 144 -31.43 18.15 3.41
CA ASP A 144 -31.09 17.93 2.00
C ASP A 144 -31.37 16.47 1.54
N VAL A 145 -31.14 15.49 2.42
CA VAL A 145 -31.44 14.08 2.14
C VAL A 145 -32.96 13.84 2.08
N GLU A 146 -33.73 14.45 2.96
CA GLU A 146 -35.20 14.38 2.95
C GLU A 146 -35.79 15.09 1.72
N ASP A 147 -35.27 16.26 1.36
CA ASP A 147 -35.69 17.02 0.17
C ASP A 147 -35.38 16.27 -1.13
N THR A 148 -34.22 15.62 -1.20
CA THR A 148 -33.87 14.78 -2.36
C THR A 148 -34.73 13.51 -2.44
N ASP A 149 -35.07 12.87 -1.32
CA ASP A 149 -36.01 11.74 -1.31
C ASP A 149 -37.42 12.17 -1.77
N GLN A 150 -37.89 13.34 -1.33
CA GLN A 150 -39.15 13.91 -1.81
C GLN A 150 -39.13 14.22 -3.30
N GLN A 151 -38.04 14.79 -3.82
CA GLN A 151 -37.87 15.04 -5.26
C GLN A 151 -37.85 13.73 -6.07
N LEU A 152 -37.19 12.70 -5.58
CA LEU A 152 -37.16 11.38 -6.23
C LEU A 152 -38.54 10.73 -6.23
N LYS A 153 -39.31 10.83 -5.13
CA LYS A 153 -40.71 10.36 -5.07
C LYS A 153 -41.62 11.12 -6.02
N LYS A 154 -41.43 12.44 -6.17
CA LYS A 154 -42.15 13.27 -7.15
C LYS A 154 -41.76 12.85 -8.59
N GLY A 155 -40.47 12.71 -8.87
CA GLY A 155 -39.94 12.26 -10.16
C GLY A 155 -40.41 10.86 -10.55
N ALA A 156 -40.45 9.92 -9.60
CA ALA A 156 -41.00 8.58 -9.81
C ALA A 156 -42.50 8.62 -10.14
N ARG A 157 -43.29 9.44 -9.43
CA ARG A 157 -44.72 9.63 -9.74
C ARG A 157 -44.93 10.25 -11.13
N VAL A 158 -44.12 11.23 -11.53
CA VAL A 158 -44.19 11.84 -12.87
C VAL A 158 -43.78 10.84 -13.95
N ALA A 159 -42.70 10.07 -13.73
CA ALA A 159 -42.27 9.02 -14.64
C ALA A 159 -43.35 7.94 -14.80
N LEU A 160 -43.97 7.49 -13.72
CA LEU A 160 -45.10 6.54 -13.76
C LEU A 160 -46.30 7.13 -14.49
N ARG A 161 -46.61 8.42 -14.30
CA ARG A 161 -47.69 9.11 -15.01
C ARG A 161 -47.41 9.23 -16.51
N ASN A 162 -46.17 9.52 -16.89
CA ASN A 162 -45.75 9.61 -18.30
C ASN A 162 -45.74 8.22 -18.96
N VAL A 163 -45.27 7.19 -18.26
CA VAL A 163 -45.35 5.80 -18.72
C VAL A 163 -46.81 5.37 -18.87
N LYS A 164 -47.69 5.72 -17.90
CA LYS A 164 -49.13 5.44 -17.96
C LYS A 164 -49.82 6.15 -19.13
N LYS A 165 -49.43 7.39 -19.44
CA LYS A 165 -49.90 8.14 -20.64
C LYS A 165 -49.44 7.49 -21.96
N VAL A 166 -48.20 7.03 -22.02
CA VAL A 166 -47.65 6.36 -23.22
C VAL A 166 -48.28 4.97 -23.44
N LEU A 167 -48.64 4.29 -22.35
CA LEU A 167 -49.26 2.96 -22.40
C LEU A 167 -50.80 2.97 -22.57
N GLY A 168 -51.43 4.15 -22.60
CA GLY A 168 -52.86 4.28 -22.92
C GLY A 168 -53.82 3.56 -21.96
N ALA A 169 -53.46 3.45 -20.68
CA ALA A 169 -54.32 2.80 -19.67
C ALA A 169 -55.27 3.83 -19.04
N ASP A 170 -56.55 3.77 -19.45
CA ASP A 170 -57.65 4.51 -18.82
C ASP A 170 -57.97 4.00 -17.41
N VAL A 171 -58.62 4.88 -16.64
CA VAL A 171 -58.81 4.86 -15.18
C VAL A 171 -59.74 3.75 -14.70
N GLU A 172 -59.25 2.90 -13.80
CA GLU A 172 -60.03 2.34 -12.68
C GLU A 172 -59.16 2.31 -11.41
N ASP A 173 -59.70 2.87 -10.33
CA ASP A 173 -59.09 2.96 -9.00
C ASP A 173 -59.05 1.59 -8.31
N CYS A 174 -57.96 1.30 -7.61
CA CYS A 174 -57.92 0.27 -6.57
C CYS A 174 -57.11 0.79 -5.37
N VAL A 175 -57.88 1.11 -4.34
CA VAL A 175 -57.55 1.60 -3.00
C VAL A 175 -56.58 0.66 -2.27
N MET A 176 -55.59 1.23 -1.57
CA MET A 176 -55.25 0.84 -0.18
C MET A 176 -54.42 1.94 0.51
N ALA A 177 -55.13 2.69 1.37
CA ALA A 177 -54.75 3.23 2.69
C ALA A 177 -53.30 3.67 2.97
N GLU A 178 -53.11 4.98 3.14
CA GLU A 178 -52.89 5.61 4.45
C GLU A 178 -53.15 7.13 4.34
N ALA A 179 -53.85 7.67 5.35
CA ALA A 179 -54.49 8.98 5.37
C ALA A 179 -53.56 10.12 5.82
N ASP A 180 -53.79 11.29 5.20
CA ASP A 180 -53.78 12.68 5.67
C ASP A 180 -52.80 13.14 6.77
N GLU A 181 -52.02 14.20 6.49
CA GLU A 181 -52.33 15.57 6.96
C GLU A 181 -51.39 16.63 6.34
N ASP A 182 -51.97 17.83 6.14
CA ASP A 182 -51.39 19.15 5.92
C ASP A 182 -51.04 19.70 4.50
N ARG A 183 -52.05 20.44 4.00
CA ARG A 183 -52.04 21.84 3.50
C ARG A 183 -51.49 22.15 2.11
N ASP A 184 -52.45 22.54 1.27
CA ASP A 184 -52.30 23.53 0.21
C ASP A 184 -51.43 24.71 0.66
N MET A 185 -50.29 24.88 -0.01
CA MET A 185 -49.66 26.18 -0.20
C MET A 185 -49.41 26.33 -1.69
N ASN A 186 -50.24 27.16 -2.31
CA ASN A 186 -49.94 27.79 -3.59
C ASN A 186 -48.52 28.38 -3.54
N MET A 187 -47.64 27.92 -4.42
CA MET A 187 -46.47 28.66 -4.85
C MET A 187 -46.55 28.78 -6.37
N GLU A 188 -47.21 29.86 -6.80
CA GLU A 188 -46.91 30.49 -8.08
C GLU A 188 -45.41 30.83 -8.11
N GLY A 189 -44.77 30.60 -9.26
CA GLY A 189 -43.42 31.09 -9.52
C GLY A 189 -42.30 30.11 -9.18
N GLY A 190 -42.07 29.16 -10.07
CA GLY A 190 -40.78 28.47 -10.20
C GLY A 190 -40.59 28.13 -11.66
N GLU A 191 -39.77 28.91 -12.37
CA GLU A 191 -39.35 28.58 -13.73
C GLU A 191 -38.91 27.11 -13.78
N GLU A 192 -39.42 26.37 -14.77
CA GLU A 192 -38.82 25.10 -15.17
C GLU A 192 -37.39 25.39 -15.60
N VAL A 193 -36.43 25.29 -14.67
CA VAL A 193 -35.03 25.25 -15.03
C VAL A 193 -34.79 23.90 -15.68
N GLU A 194 -34.88 23.87 -17.01
CA GLU A 194 -34.35 22.78 -17.80
C GLU A 194 -32.94 22.47 -17.30
N LEU A 195 -32.75 21.25 -16.78
CA LEU A 195 -31.47 20.75 -16.30
C LEU A 195 -30.46 20.83 -17.44
N ASN A 196 -29.70 21.91 -17.46
CA ASN A 196 -28.68 22.17 -18.46
C ASN A 196 -27.69 21.00 -18.48
N PHE A 197 -27.31 20.52 -19.65
CA PHE A 197 -26.49 19.30 -19.84
C PHE A 197 -25.20 19.32 -19.00
N GLU A 198 -24.68 20.51 -18.72
CA GLU A 198 -23.50 20.74 -17.88
C GLU A 198 -23.72 20.46 -16.38
N LEU A 199 -24.93 20.67 -15.85
CA LEU A 199 -25.29 20.36 -14.45
C LEU A 199 -25.39 18.84 -14.22
N GLN A 200 -25.95 18.09 -15.17
CA GLN A 200 -25.95 16.62 -15.08
C GLN A 200 -24.53 16.04 -15.19
N LYS A 201 -23.68 16.67 -15.99
CA LYS A 201 -22.29 16.26 -16.17
C LYS A 201 -21.45 16.55 -14.92
N SER A 202 -21.63 17.73 -14.29
CA SER A 202 -20.96 18.06 -13.03
C SER A 202 -21.42 17.14 -11.89
N LEU A 203 -22.71 16.83 -11.78
CA LEU A 203 -23.24 15.83 -10.84
C LEU A 203 -22.66 14.43 -11.06
N ARG A 204 -22.48 13.98 -12.33
CA ARG A 204 -21.81 12.71 -12.63
C ARG A 204 -20.33 12.72 -12.26
N TYR A 205 -19.63 13.84 -12.43
CA TYR A 205 -18.23 13.99 -12.01
C TYR A 205 -18.09 14.03 -10.50
N VAL A 206 -18.95 14.76 -9.80
CA VAL A 206 -18.96 14.82 -8.33
C VAL A 206 -19.28 13.44 -7.74
N THR A 207 -20.27 12.72 -8.28
CA THR A 207 -20.59 11.36 -7.81
C THR A 207 -19.49 10.34 -8.13
N THR A 208 -18.80 10.42 -9.26
CA THR A 208 -17.62 9.58 -9.54
C THR A 208 -16.43 9.94 -8.66
N ILE A 209 -16.19 11.22 -8.38
CA ILE A 209 -15.14 11.66 -7.46
C ILE A 209 -15.46 11.21 -6.02
N LEU A 210 -16.72 11.34 -5.59
CA LEU A 210 -17.18 10.84 -4.28
C LEU A 210 -17.10 9.32 -4.19
N LEU A 211 -17.41 8.57 -5.26
CA LEU A 211 -17.22 7.11 -5.30
C LEU A 211 -15.74 6.72 -5.25
N ILE A 212 -14.87 7.42 -5.98
CA ILE A 212 -13.41 7.16 -5.97
C ILE A 212 -12.80 7.52 -4.62
N LEU A 213 -13.23 8.65 -4.02
CA LEU A 213 -12.78 9.07 -2.69
C LEU A 213 -13.34 8.17 -1.61
N ASN A 214 -14.61 7.78 -1.66
CA ASN A 214 -15.21 6.85 -0.71
C ASN A 214 -14.59 5.46 -0.86
N ASP A 215 -14.35 4.92 -2.05
CA ASP A 215 -13.63 3.64 -2.21
C ASP A 215 -12.18 3.74 -1.72
N SER A 216 -11.50 4.87 -1.97
CA SER A 216 -10.13 5.09 -1.48
C SER A 216 -10.07 5.25 0.04
N ILE A 217 -11.02 5.97 0.64
CA ILE A 217 -11.10 6.21 2.08
C ILE A 217 -11.60 4.96 2.81
N LEU A 218 -12.57 4.23 2.25
CA LEU A 218 -13.09 2.97 2.77
C LEU A 218 -12.04 1.86 2.67
N THR A 219 -11.26 1.77 1.57
CA THR A 219 -10.11 0.86 1.51
C THR A 219 -9.00 1.24 2.48
N ILE A 220 -8.76 2.54 2.73
CA ILE A 220 -7.82 2.99 3.78
C ILE A 220 -8.37 2.67 5.18
N LEU A 221 -9.67 2.69 5.43
CA LEU A 221 -10.25 2.40 6.75
C LEU A 221 -10.40 0.89 7.03
N GLN A 222 -10.40 0.03 5.99
CA GLN A 222 -10.65 -1.41 6.10
C GLN A 222 -9.38 -2.28 6.02
N MET A 223 -8.19 -1.69 5.90
CA MET A 223 -6.93 -2.43 5.79
C MET A 223 -6.32 -2.74 7.16
N GLY A 224 -5.99 -4.01 7.42
CA GLY A 224 -5.30 -4.41 8.66
C GLY A 224 -3.85 -3.91 8.73
N ALA A 225 -3.34 -3.62 9.94
CA ALA A 225 -1.99 -3.07 10.19
C ALA A 225 -0.84 -3.73 9.40
N LEU A 226 -0.86 -5.06 9.27
CA LEU A 226 0.19 -5.81 8.54
C LEU A 226 0.24 -5.51 7.05
N LYS A 227 -0.88 -5.08 6.46
CA LYS A 227 -0.97 -4.72 5.06
C LYS A 227 -0.20 -3.42 4.79
N TYR A 228 -0.29 -2.41 5.66
CA TYR A 228 0.54 -1.21 5.55
C TYR A 228 2.03 -1.52 5.68
N VAL A 229 2.41 -2.39 6.64
CA VAL A 229 3.81 -2.83 6.77
C VAL A 229 4.30 -3.50 5.48
N GLU A 230 3.46 -4.30 4.83
CA GLU A 230 3.78 -4.86 3.52
C GLU A 230 3.98 -3.79 2.45
N GLU A 231 3.06 -2.84 2.32
CA GLU A 231 3.15 -1.78 1.31
C GLU A 231 4.38 -0.88 1.52
N LEU A 232 4.68 -0.52 2.77
CA LEU A 232 5.92 0.17 3.14
C LEU A 232 7.16 -0.63 2.70
N GLN A 233 7.16 -1.94 2.94
CA GLN A 233 8.24 -2.82 2.53
C GLN A 233 8.35 -3.02 1.02
N LYS A 234 7.33 -2.71 0.22
CA LYS A 234 7.46 -2.68 -1.24
C LYS A 234 8.24 -1.46 -1.69
N LYS A 235 8.01 -0.28 -1.08
CA LYS A 235 8.68 0.99 -1.37
C LYS A 235 10.05 1.13 -0.67
N LYS A 236 10.97 0.19 -0.91
CA LYS A 236 12.29 0.15 -0.22
C LYS A 236 13.24 1.31 -0.52
N GLN A 237 13.01 2.02 -1.62
CA GLN A 237 13.81 3.18 -2.02
C GLN A 237 13.33 4.50 -1.40
N SER A 238 12.20 4.49 -0.68
CA SER A 238 11.77 5.66 0.09
C SER A 238 12.80 6.03 1.16
N ASP A 239 12.96 7.32 1.45
CA ASP A 239 14.00 7.79 2.37
C ASP A 239 13.85 7.24 3.78
N MET A 240 12.61 7.14 4.28
CA MET A 240 12.31 6.48 5.56
C MET A 240 12.81 5.02 5.58
N MET A 241 12.52 4.23 4.55
CA MET A 241 12.92 2.82 4.52
C MET A 241 14.44 2.68 4.33
N ARG A 242 15.06 3.54 3.52
CA ARG A 242 16.52 3.57 3.33
C ARG A 242 17.24 3.93 4.63
N PHE A 243 16.76 4.94 5.35
CA PHE A 243 17.28 5.32 6.66
C PHE A 243 17.19 4.16 7.65
N LEU A 244 16.00 3.56 7.80
CA LEU A 244 15.78 2.40 8.68
C LEU A 244 16.66 1.20 8.31
N MET A 245 16.81 0.90 7.01
CA MET A 245 17.68 -0.18 6.54
C MET A 245 19.15 0.14 6.82
N ARG A 246 19.59 1.39 6.71
CA ARG A 246 20.98 1.77 7.01
C ARG A 246 21.32 1.56 8.49
N VAL A 247 20.46 2.04 9.39
CA VAL A 247 20.63 1.85 10.85
C VAL A 247 20.64 0.36 11.21
N ARG A 248 19.67 -0.42 10.71
CA ARG A 248 19.63 -1.88 10.95
C ARG A 248 20.85 -2.60 10.37
N CYS A 249 21.36 -2.16 9.23
CA CYS A 249 22.54 -2.78 8.62
C CYS A 249 23.79 -2.55 9.49
N TRP A 250 23.91 -1.38 10.11
CA TRP A 250 24.96 -1.10 11.07
C TRP A 250 24.87 -2.02 12.30
N GLU A 251 23.69 -2.16 12.91
CA GLU A 251 23.47 -3.09 14.04
C GLU A 251 23.85 -4.54 13.67
N LEU A 252 23.36 -5.03 12.52
CA LEU A 252 23.61 -6.39 12.05
C LEU A 252 25.09 -6.68 11.70
N ARG A 253 25.90 -5.64 11.46
CA ARG A 253 27.35 -5.78 11.23
C ARG A 253 28.09 -6.08 12.52
N GLN A 254 27.69 -5.45 13.62
CA GLN A 254 28.29 -5.63 14.95
C GLN A 254 27.98 -7.02 15.53
N LEU A 255 26.80 -7.56 15.21
CA LEU A 255 26.38 -8.87 15.71
C LEU A 255 27.15 -10.03 15.04
N LYS A 256 27.20 -11.17 15.75
CA LYS A 256 27.80 -12.42 15.27
C LYS A 256 27.14 -12.91 13.96
N VAL A 257 27.90 -13.65 13.16
CA VAL A 257 27.48 -14.16 11.84
C VAL A 257 26.14 -14.89 11.88
N ILE A 258 25.93 -15.71 12.92
CA ILE A 258 24.68 -16.37 13.26
C ILE A 258 24.35 -15.97 14.69
N HIS A 259 23.17 -15.36 14.89
CA HIS A 259 22.66 -15.05 16.21
C HIS A 259 21.15 -15.29 16.28
N ARG A 260 20.65 -15.60 17.47
CA ARG A 260 19.22 -15.76 17.72
C ARG A 260 18.57 -14.38 17.84
N ALA A 261 17.45 -14.17 17.17
CA ALA A 261 16.63 -12.98 17.32
C ALA A 261 15.45 -13.29 18.25
N SER A 262 15.14 -12.37 19.17
CA SER A 262 14.01 -12.53 20.09
C SER A 262 12.66 -12.42 19.35
N ARG A 263 12.57 -11.54 18.35
CA ARG A 263 11.37 -11.30 17.54
C ARG A 263 11.73 -11.15 16.06
N PRO A 264 10.79 -11.44 15.13
CA PRO A 264 11.01 -11.18 13.71
C PRO A 264 11.16 -9.68 13.47
N SER A 265 12.17 -9.26 12.69
CA SER A 265 12.28 -7.87 12.24
C SER A 265 11.13 -7.47 11.32
N ARG A 266 10.52 -8.47 10.67
CA ARG A 266 9.43 -8.34 9.70
C ARG A 266 8.27 -9.29 10.03
N PRO A 267 7.36 -8.90 10.93
CA PRO A 267 6.24 -9.74 11.34
C PRO A 267 5.28 -10.05 10.17
N ASP A 268 5.10 -9.10 9.24
CA ASP A 268 4.32 -9.26 8.00
C ASP A 268 4.79 -10.48 7.20
N LYS A 269 6.11 -10.52 6.91
CA LYS A 269 6.69 -11.52 6.04
C LYS A 269 6.86 -12.85 6.76
N ALA A 270 7.21 -12.82 8.03
CA ALA A 270 7.35 -14.01 8.85
C ALA A 270 6.00 -14.76 8.92
N ARG A 271 4.89 -14.07 9.21
CA ARG A 271 3.55 -14.69 9.30
C ARG A 271 3.12 -15.33 7.98
N ARG A 272 3.37 -14.67 6.85
CA ARG A 272 3.09 -15.24 5.52
C ARG A 272 3.85 -16.54 5.24
N LEU A 273 5.04 -16.68 5.82
CA LEU A 273 5.89 -17.85 5.64
C LEU A 273 5.64 -18.95 6.70
N GLY A 274 4.66 -18.76 7.58
CA GLY A 274 4.22 -19.75 8.55
C GLY A 274 4.73 -19.55 9.98
N TYR A 275 5.36 -18.40 10.29
CA TYR A 275 5.69 -18.05 11.67
C TYR A 275 4.43 -17.76 12.48
N LYS A 276 4.39 -18.26 13.71
CA LYS A 276 3.38 -17.93 14.72
C LYS A 276 4.12 -17.56 16.01
N ALA A 277 3.62 -16.53 16.70
CA ALA A 277 4.17 -16.10 17.97
C ALA A 277 3.67 -17.01 19.10
N LYS A 278 4.22 -18.23 19.17
CA LYS A 278 4.00 -19.20 20.24
C LYS A 278 5.29 -19.97 20.52
N GLN A 279 5.35 -20.62 21.66
CA GLN A 279 6.53 -21.40 22.05
C GLN A 279 6.84 -22.51 21.03
N GLY A 280 8.13 -22.76 20.82
CA GLY A 280 8.64 -23.71 19.82
C GLY A 280 8.97 -23.10 18.45
N TYR A 281 8.56 -21.86 18.16
CA TYR A 281 9.10 -21.10 17.02
C TYR A 281 10.31 -20.28 17.44
N VAL A 282 11.37 -20.33 16.64
CA VAL A 282 12.61 -19.58 16.88
C VAL A 282 13.05 -18.91 15.59
N ILE A 283 13.64 -17.72 15.72
CA ILE A 283 14.16 -16.97 14.59
C ILE A 283 15.66 -16.80 14.76
N TYR A 284 16.40 -17.11 13.70
CA TYR A 284 17.83 -16.87 13.63
C TYR A 284 18.13 -15.88 12.51
N ARG A 285 18.99 -14.91 12.80
CA ARG A 285 19.56 -13.99 11.81
C ARG A 285 20.90 -14.54 11.36
N ILE A 286 21.13 -14.48 10.06
CA ILE A 286 22.40 -14.88 9.45
C ILE A 286 22.83 -13.91 8.37
N ARG A 287 24.14 -13.63 8.32
CA ARG A 287 24.78 -12.94 7.20
C ARG A 287 25.48 -13.92 6.26
N VAL A 288 25.30 -13.72 4.97
CA VAL A 288 25.96 -14.49 3.90
C VAL A 288 26.70 -13.54 2.98
N ARG A 289 27.97 -13.84 2.68
CA ARG A 289 28.81 -13.01 1.81
C ARG A 289 28.21 -12.97 0.40
N ARG A 290 28.21 -11.78 -0.21
CA ARG A 290 27.80 -11.53 -1.58
C ARG A 290 28.88 -11.96 -2.57
N GLY A 291 28.48 -12.11 -3.83
CA GLY A 291 29.37 -12.46 -4.93
C GLY A 291 29.23 -13.90 -5.40
N GLY A 292 30.09 -14.27 -6.36
CA GLY A 292 30.24 -15.64 -6.85
C GLY A 292 31.10 -16.49 -5.92
N ARG A 293 31.26 -17.78 -6.27
CA ARG A 293 32.14 -18.69 -5.56
C ARG A 293 33.30 -19.04 -6.48
N LYS A 294 34.51 -18.63 -6.11
CA LYS A 294 35.75 -19.01 -6.79
C LYS A 294 35.92 -20.54 -6.74
N ARG A 295 36.34 -21.14 -7.85
CA ARG A 295 36.78 -22.55 -7.85
C ARG A 295 37.92 -22.73 -6.85
N GLN A 296 37.88 -23.85 -6.13
CA GLN A 296 39.00 -24.24 -5.28
C GLN A 296 40.05 -24.90 -6.19
N ALA A 297 41.03 -24.12 -6.62
CA ALA A 297 42.16 -24.56 -7.43
C ALA A 297 43.42 -23.89 -6.87
N PRO A 298 44.42 -24.67 -6.41
CA PRO A 298 45.68 -24.11 -5.92
C PRO A 298 46.32 -23.18 -6.96
N LYS A 299 46.69 -21.96 -6.57
CA LYS A 299 47.22 -20.90 -7.45
C LYS A 299 46.35 -20.54 -8.66
N GLY A 300 45.13 -21.06 -8.74
CA GLY A 300 44.31 -20.98 -9.94
C GLY A 300 44.75 -21.90 -11.08
N ALA A 301 45.72 -22.80 -10.88
CA ALA A 301 46.08 -23.76 -11.90
C ALA A 301 44.98 -24.83 -12.01
N THR A 302 44.37 -24.94 -13.20
CA THR A 302 43.35 -25.95 -13.49
C THR A 302 43.83 -26.84 -14.63
N TYR A 303 43.79 -28.16 -14.45
CA TYR A 303 44.23 -29.12 -15.45
C TYR A 303 43.11 -29.57 -16.38
N GLY A 304 43.48 -30.06 -17.57
CA GLY A 304 42.57 -30.61 -18.56
C GLY A 304 42.10 -29.60 -19.61
N LYS A 305 40.96 -29.93 -20.24
CA LYS A 305 40.43 -29.18 -21.41
C LYS A 305 40.19 -27.69 -21.08
N PRO A 306 40.42 -26.77 -22.04
CA PRO A 306 40.24 -25.32 -21.84
C PRO A 306 38.87 -24.90 -21.29
N THR A 307 37.80 -25.62 -21.65
CA THR A 307 36.44 -25.37 -21.15
C THR A 307 36.31 -25.43 -19.63
N ASN A 308 37.17 -26.21 -18.97
CA ASN A 308 37.16 -26.40 -17.52
C ASN A 308 38.10 -25.44 -16.78
N GLN A 309 38.86 -24.58 -17.47
CA GLN A 309 39.88 -23.73 -16.86
C GLN A 309 39.32 -22.45 -16.20
N GLY A 310 37.99 -22.23 -16.24
CA GLY A 310 37.35 -21.07 -15.61
C GLY A 310 37.38 -21.08 -14.07
N ILE A 311 37.71 -19.92 -13.46
CA ILE A 311 37.92 -19.79 -12.01
C ILE A 311 37.02 -18.73 -11.37
N ASN A 312 37.08 -17.49 -11.85
CA ASN A 312 36.50 -16.32 -11.17
C ASN A 312 35.02 -16.10 -11.49
N GLN A 313 34.61 -16.29 -12.75
CA GLN A 313 33.26 -15.94 -13.20
C GLN A 313 32.20 -17.02 -12.89
N LEU A 314 32.57 -18.07 -12.16
CA LEU A 314 31.66 -19.14 -11.77
C LEU A 314 30.57 -18.65 -10.81
N LYS A 315 29.33 -19.05 -11.10
CA LYS A 315 28.16 -18.75 -10.26
C LYS A 315 27.73 -19.99 -9.50
N TYR A 316 27.40 -19.81 -8.23
CA TYR A 316 26.92 -20.93 -7.41
C TYR A 316 25.50 -21.31 -7.82
N GLN A 317 25.23 -22.62 -7.96
CA GLN A 317 23.93 -23.12 -8.39
C GLN A 317 22.81 -22.79 -7.38
N ARG A 318 23.11 -22.80 -6.08
CA ARG A 318 22.14 -22.47 -5.03
C ARG A 318 22.13 -20.97 -4.75
N SER A 319 20.96 -20.44 -4.41
CA SER A 319 20.84 -19.05 -3.99
C SER A 319 21.48 -18.80 -2.62
N LEU A 320 21.95 -17.57 -2.37
CA LEU A 320 22.53 -17.16 -1.07
C LEU A 320 21.58 -17.41 0.11
N LYS A 321 20.26 -17.29 -0.14
CA LYS A 321 19.21 -17.59 0.83
C LYS A 321 19.16 -19.08 1.19
N SER A 322 19.43 -19.98 0.24
CA SER A 322 19.52 -21.43 0.52
C SER A 322 20.77 -21.74 1.33
N THR A 323 21.89 -21.07 1.05
CA THR A 323 23.12 -21.20 1.85
C THR A 323 22.91 -20.70 3.27
N ALA A 324 22.11 -19.65 3.47
CA ALA A 324 21.71 -19.16 4.79
C ALA A 324 20.94 -20.22 5.59
N GLU A 325 19.91 -20.82 4.96
CA GLU A 325 19.12 -21.90 5.55
C GLU A 325 20.01 -23.09 5.94
N GLU A 326 20.91 -23.52 5.05
CA GLU A 326 21.82 -24.65 5.29
C GLU A 326 22.81 -24.40 6.42
N ARG A 327 23.39 -23.19 6.52
CA ARG A 327 24.30 -22.83 7.61
C ARG A 327 23.59 -22.84 8.96
N ILE A 328 22.35 -22.36 9.03
CA ILE A 328 21.55 -22.39 10.26
C ILE A 328 21.14 -23.82 10.60
N GLY A 329 20.71 -24.63 9.62
CA GLY A 329 20.36 -26.03 9.83
C GLY A 329 21.53 -26.87 10.38
N ARG A 330 22.76 -26.57 9.94
CA ARG A 330 23.97 -27.20 10.50
C ARG A 330 24.30 -26.71 11.91
N ARG A 331 24.17 -25.41 12.19
CA ARG A 331 24.44 -24.85 13.53
C ARG A 331 23.40 -25.27 14.56
N CYS A 332 22.14 -25.38 14.16
CA CYS A 332 20.99 -25.71 15.01
C CYS A 332 20.38 -27.04 14.58
N ALA A 333 21.14 -28.13 14.65
CA ALA A 333 20.76 -29.44 14.10
C ALA A 333 19.47 -30.03 14.72
N ASN A 334 19.19 -29.69 15.98
CA ASN A 334 17.99 -30.14 16.69
C ASN A 334 16.71 -29.46 16.18
N LEU A 335 16.83 -28.27 15.59
CA LEU A 335 15.71 -27.51 15.05
C LEU A 335 15.39 -27.91 13.61
N ARG A 336 14.16 -27.63 13.18
CA ARG A 336 13.71 -27.82 11.80
C ARG A 336 13.56 -26.48 11.11
N VAL A 337 14.26 -26.30 10.00
CA VAL A 337 14.11 -25.09 9.17
C VAL A 337 12.75 -25.14 8.45
N LEU A 338 11.89 -24.15 8.73
CA LEU A 338 10.60 -24.01 8.09
C LEU A 338 10.75 -23.26 6.76
N ASN A 339 11.22 -22.01 6.84
CA ASN A 339 11.43 -21.10 5.70
C ASN A 339 12.37 -19.97 6.11
N SER A 340 12.67 -19.06 5.18
CA SER A 340 13.47 -17.86 5.47
C SER A 340 13.03 -16.66 4.64
N TYR A 341 13.49 -15.47 4.99
CA TYR A 341 13.25 -14.24 4.24
C TYR A 341 14.41 -13.25 4.35
N TRP A 342 14.48 -12.35 3.37
CA TRP A 342 15.45 -11.29 3.31
C TRP A 342 15.04 -10.13 4.23
N ILE A 343 16.03 -9.56 4.92
CA ILE A 343 15.83 -8.41 5.82
C ILE A 343 16.58 -7.20 5.29
N ASN A 344 17.85 -7.39 4.94
CA ASN A 344 18.75 -6.29 4.62
C ASN A 344 19.94 -6.74 3.76
N GLN A 345 20.65 -5.80 3.16
CA GLN A 345 21.89 -6.06 2.42
C GLN A 345 22.87 -4.89 2.51
N ASP A 346 24.15 -5.21 2.55
CA ASP A 346 25.27 -4.28 2.41
C ASP A 346 26.05 -4.62 1.14
N SER A 347 27.10 -3.87 0.80
CA SER A 347 28.03 -4.17 -0.31
C SER A 347 28.61 -5.59 -0.21
N THR A 348 29.04 -6.01 0.99
CA THR A 348 29.72 -7.29 1.21
C THR A 348 28.78 -8.43 1.60
N TYR A 349 27.68 -8.17 2.31
CA TYR A 349 26.83 -9.21 2.91
C TYR A 349 25.34 -9.05 2.57
N LYS A 350 24.60 -10.17 2.57
CA LYS A 350 23.14 -10.20 2.62
C LYS A 350 22.68 -10.83 3.93
N TYR A 351 21.66 -10.25 4.52
CA TYR A 351 21.10 -10.67 5.80
C TYR A 351 19.75 -11.34 5.61
N TYR A 352 19.58 -12.50 6.25
CA TYR A 352 18.37 -13.29 6.21
C TYR A 352 17.92 -13.66 7.61
N GLU A 353 16.60 -13.79 7.78
CA GLU A 353 15.97 -14.35 8.97
C GLU A 353 15.43 -15.72 8.56
N VAL A 354 15.86 -16.76 9.27
CA VAL A 354 15.42 -18.13 9.09
C VAL A 354 14.50 -18.48 10.24
N ILE A 355 13.32 -18.98 9.88
CA ILE A 355 12.30 -19.47 10.80
C ILE A 355 12.61 -20.93 11.07
N CYS A 356 12.93 -21.23 12.33
CA CYS A 356 13.17 -22.56 12.84
C CYS A 356 12.02 -22.98 13.76
N VAL A 357 11.76 -24.28 13.81
CA VAL A 357 10.75 -24.89 14.67
C VAL A 357 11.40 -25.98 15.49
N ASP A 358 11.13 -26.01 16.78
CA ASP A 358 11.53 -27.09 17.67
C ASP A 358 10.51 -28.25 17.59
N PRO A 359 10.90 -29.42 17.06
CA PRO A 359 10.01 -30.58 16.96
C PRO A 359 9.74 -31.27 18.31
N GLN A 360 10.54 -31.02 19.36
CA GLN A 360 10.38 -31.62 20.68
C GLN A 360 9.36 -30.84 21.54
N HIS A 361 9.09 -29.58 21.21
CA HIS A 361 8.20 -28.73 21.99
C HIS A 361 6.72 -29.17 21.92
N LYS A 362 6.05 -29.30 23.08
CA LYS A 362 4.64 -29.73 23.18
C LYS A 362 3.68 -28.88 22.35
N ALA A 363 3.86 -27.55 22.36
CA ALA A 363 3.02 -26.62 21.57
C ALA A 363 3.14 -26.77 20.03
N ILE A 364 4.21 -27.41 19.54
CA ILE A 364 4.38 -27.74 18.11
C ILE A 364 3.76 -29.10 17.83
N ARG A 365 4.01 -30.09 18.69
CA ARG A 365 3.49 -31.45 18.53
C ARG A 365 1.96 -31.51 18.57
N ARG A 366 1.34 -30.73 19.44
CA ARG A 366 -0.12 -30.66 19.61
C ARG A 366 -0.84 -29.87 18.50
N ASP A 367 -0.15 -28.97 17.79
CA ASP A 367 -0.81 -28.13 16.77
C ASP A 367 -0.90 -28.89 15.42
N PRO A 368 -2.11 -29.24 14.97
CA PRO A 368 -2.30 -29.99 13.73
C PRO A 368 -1.81 -29.26 12.47
N ARG A 369 -1.68 -27.93 12.50
CA ARG A 369 -1.27 -27.14 11.33
C ARG A 369 0.23 -27.26 11.02
N ILE A 370 1.06 -27.51 12.05
CA ILE A 370 2.52 -27.58 11.91
C ILE A 370 3.10 -28.95 12.29
N ASN A 371 2.34 -29.82 12.96
CA ASN A 371 2.82 -31.12 13.45
C ASN A 371 3.51 -31.99 12.38
N TRP A 372 3.17 -31.80 11.10
CA TRP A 372 3.81 -32.49 9.99
C TRP A 372 5.34 -32.36 10.03
N ILE A 373 5.88 -31.20 10.46
CA ILE A 373 7.33 -30.95 10.49
C ILE A 373 8.09 -31.84 11.49
N VAL A 374 7.36 -32.41 12.46
CA VAL A 374 7.91 -33.28 13.51
C VAL A 374 8.28 -34.66 12.97
N LYS A 375 7.62 -35.12 11.90
CA LYS A 375 7.86 -36.44 11.33
C LYS A 375 9.33 -36.58 10.89
N PRO A 376 9.95 -37.77 11.06
CA PRO A 376 11.38 -37.98 10.77
C PRO A 376 11.76 -37.72 9.31
N VAL A 377 10.82 -37.89 8.37
CA VAL A 377 11.00 -37.58 6.95
C VAL A 377 11.32 -36.10 6.67
N HIS A 378 11.05 -35.21 7.62
CA HIS A 378 11.30 -33.77 7.54
C HIS A 378 12.60 -33.33 8.25
N LYS A 379 13.48 -34.27 8.63
CA LYS A 379 14.86 -33.97 9.03
C LYS A 379 15.63 -33.25 7.92
N HIS A 380 16.41 -32.22 8.26
CA HIS A 380 17.29 -31.48 7.35
C HIS A 380 16.71 -31.19 5.96
N ARG A 381 15.55 -30.53 5.92
CA ARG A 381 14.87 -30.14 4.66
C ARG A 381 15.70 -29.15 3.86
N GLU A 382 16.43 -28.27 4.54
CA GLU A 382 17.36 -27.29 3.98
C GLU A 382 18.50 -27.96 3.21
N ALA A 383 19.09 -29.03 3.76
CA ALA A 383 20.18 -29.76 3.10
C ALA A 383 19.71 -30.46 1.82
N ARG A 384 18.47 -30.95 1.80
CA ARG A 384 17.82 -31.61 0.66
C ARG A 384 17.15 -30.64 -0.33
N GLY A 385 17.18 -29.35 -0.05
CA GLY A 385 16.54 -28.32 -0.90
C GLY A 385 15.02 -28.45 -0.98
N LEU A 386 14.36 -28.82 0.13
CA LEU A 386 12.89 -28.96 0.23
C LEU A 386 12.21 -27.70 0.81
N THR A 387 12.98 -26.70 1.23
CA THR A 387 12.47 -25.37 1.56
C THR A 387 11.97 -24.65 0.30
N ALA A 388 11.17 -23.60 0.46
CA ALA A 388 10.68 -22.82 -0.69
C ALA A 388 11.83 -22.29 -1.57
N THR A 389 12.91 -21.84 -0.93
CA THR A 389 14.14 -21.39 -1.59
C THR A 389 14.83 -22.52 -2.36
N GLY A 390 14.98 -23.69 -1.73
CA GLY A 390 15.60 -24.86 -2.36
C GLY A 390 14.80 -25.39 -3.56
N LYS A 391 13.47 -25.46 -3.43
CA LYS A 391 12.57 -25.87 -4.52
C LYS A 391 12.69 -24.94 -5.73
N LYS A 392 12.76 -23.63 -5.50
CA LYS A 392 12.99 -22.63 -6.57
C LYS A 392 14.33 -22.84 -7.28
N SER A 393 15.41 -23.06 -6.53
CA SER A 393 16.76 -23.29 -7.09
C SER A 393 16.85 -24.59 -7.90
N ARG A 394 16.05 -25.61 -7.55
CA ARG A 394 15.95 -26.87 -8.29
C ARG A 394 15.15 -26.76 -9.59
N GLY A 395 14.52 -25.61 -9.85
CA GLY A 395 13.64 -25.43 -11.01
C GLY A 395 12.40 -26.34 -10.94
N LEU A 396 11.81 -26.52 -9.77
CA LEU A 396 10.55 -27.25 -9.63
C LEU A 396 9.39 -26.31 -10.01
N GLY A 397 8.64 -26.67 -11.05
CA GLY A 397 7.53 -25.88 -11.57
C GLY A 397 6.56 -26.76 -12.37
N ARG A 398 5.65 -26.13 -13.11
CA ARG A 398 4.67 -26.80 -13.97
C ARG A 398 4.74 -26.23 -15.39
N GLY A 399 4.51 -27.07 -16.40
CA GLY A 399 4.54 -26.70 -17.82
C GLY A 399 5.83 -27.11 -18.55
N HIS A 400 5.86 -26.87 -19.86
CA HIS A 400 6.89 -27.37 -20.78
C HIS A 400 8.34 -27.03 -20.36
N LYS A 401 8.55 -25.86 -19.73
CA LYS A 401 9.88 -25.43 -19.25
C LYS A 401 10.45 -26.30 -18.11
N PHE A 402 9.65 -27.16 -17.50
CA PHE A 402 10.02 -27.96 -16.32
C PHE A 402 10.03 -29.48 -16.56
N ASN A 403 9.88 -29.93 -17.82
CA ASN A 403 9.86 -31.35 -18.17
C ASN A 403 11.10 -32.10 -17.65
N ASN A 404 12.27 -31.45 -17.72
CA ASN A 404 13.55 -32.03 -17.29
C ASN A 404 13.86 -31.86 -15.80
N THR A 405 13.00 -31.21 -15.02
CA THR A 405 13.29 -30.87 -13.61
C THR A 405 12.21 -31.30 -12.61
N THR A 406 10.98 -31.57 -13.05
CA THR A 406 9.80 -31.83 -12.20
C THR A 406 10.02 -32.93 -11.15
N ALA A 407 10.53 -34.10 -11.54
CA ALA A 407 10.85 -35.20 -10.61
C ALA A 407 12.27 -35.09 -9.99
N GLY A 408 13.02 -34.05 -10.37
CA GLY A 408 14.44 -33.85 -10.09
C GLY A 408 15.33 -34.11 -11.30
N ARG A 409 16.19 -33.16 -11.65
CA ARG A 409 17.05 -33.20 -12.86
C ARG A 409 17.79 -34.52 -13.05
N ARG A 410 18.43 -35.04 -12.00
CA ARG A 410 19.17 -36.32 -12.06
C ARG A 410 18.25 -37.53 -12.25
N LYS A 411 17.06 -37.53 -11.62
CA LYS A 411 16.08 -38.61 -11.75
C LYS A 411 15.53 -38.67 -13.18
N THR A 412 15.15 -37.52 -13.74
CA THR A 412 14.67 -37.43 -15.11
C THR A 412 15.75 -37.82 -16.12
N TRP A 413 16.98 -37.32 -15.94
CA TRP A 413 18.11 -37.70 -16.79
C TRP A 413 18.37 -39.21 -16.73
N LYS A 414 18.39 -39.82 -15.53
CA LYS A 414 18.59 -41.27 -15.39
C LYS A 414 17.50 -42.03 -16.16
N ARG A 415 16.23 -41.67 -16.01
CA ARG A 415 15.12 -42.32 -16.73
C ARG A 415 15.32 -42.30 -18.25
N HIS A 416 15.74 -41.18 -18.84
CA HIS A 416 15.91 -41.07 -20.30
C HIS A 416 17.15 -41.79 -20.82
N ASN A 417 18.18 -41.97 -19.99
CA ASN A 417 19.42 -42.64 -20.36
C ASN A 417 19.49 -44.10 -19.85
N THR A 418 18.40 -44.62 -19.27
CA THR A 418 18.33 -46.03 -18.85
C THR A 418 17.86 -46.84 -20.04
N LEU A 419 18.69 -47.79 -20.48
CA LEU A 419 18.29 -48.78 -21.48
C LEU A 419 17.22 -49.71 -20.87
N SER A 420 16.03 -49.69 -21.44
CA SER A 420 14.92 -50.56 -21.01
C SER A 420 14.95 -51.86 -21.81
N LEU A 421 15.32 -52.96 -21.16
CA LEU A 421 15.32 -54.30 -21.75
C LEU A 421 14.14 -55.08 -21.18
N TRP A 422 13.05 -55.15 -21.96
CA TRP A 422 11.88 -55.94 -21.63
C TRP A 422 12.13 -57.42 -21.90
N ARG A 423 11.45 -58.30 -21.14
CA ARG A 423 11.55 -59.76 -21.29
C ARG A 423 11.14 -60.22 -22.70
N TYR A 424 10.14 -59.56 -23.26
CA TYR A 424 9.68 -59.74 -24.64
C TYR A 424 9.74 -58.36 -25.31
N ARG A 425 10.29 -58.28 -26.52
CA ARG A 425 10.49 -57.03 -27.25
C ARG A 425 9.43 -56.82 -28.29
#